data_AF-A0A7J4G0B6-F1
#
_entry.id   AF-A0A7J4G0B6-F1
#
_cell.length_a   1.000
_cell.length_b   1.000
_cell.length_c   1.000
_cell.angle_alpha   90.00
_cell.angle_beta   90.00
_cell.angle_gamma   90.00
#
_symmetry.space_group_name_H-M   'P 1'
#
loop_
_entity.id
_entity.type
_entity.pdbx_description
1 polymer ?
#
loop_
_entity_poly.entity_id
_entity_poly.type
_entity_poly.pdbx_seq_one_letter_code
_entity_poly.pdbx_strand_id
1 'polypeptide(L)'
;MPVSHYVIEKILSRWNNLRMLKREFEKFARRYPDDDEFQEVYKEFNKYLRINSERLERIKEELKILEEKRKQESSVSGKSMSPIV
;
A
#
# COMPACT_ATOMS: atom_id res chain seq x y z
N MET A 1 23.19 18.80 -9.53
CA MET A 1 23.71 17.88 -10.58
C MET A 1 22.62 16.88 -10.90
N PRO A 2 22.34 16.60 -12.17
CA PRO A 2 21.32 15.64 -12.54
C PRO A 2 21.75 14.21 -12.18
N VAL A 3 20.75 13.35 -12.02
CA VAL A 3 20.87 11.92 -11.77
C VAL A 3 21.56 11.26 -12.95
N SER A 4 22.59 10.46 -12.67
CA SER A 4 23.32 9.76 -13.72
C SER A 4 22.57 8.54 -14.25
N HIS A 5 22.88 8.14 -15.48
CA HIS A 5 22.37 6.92 -16.10
C HIS A 5 22.48 5.68 -15.19
N TYR A 6 23.62 5.48 -14.52
CA TYR A 6 23.83 4.37 -13.59
C TYR A 6 22.80 4.32 -12.45
N VAL A 7 22.39 5.49 -11.95
CA VAL A 7 21.38 5.57 -10.89
C VAL A 7 20.02 5.10 -11.42
N ILE A 8 19.65 5.54 -12.63
CA ILE A 8 18.41 5.13 -13.28
C ILE A 8 18.40 3.61 -13.51
N GLU A 9 19.46 3.05 -14.09
CA GLU A 9 19.60 1.60 -14.28
C GLU A 9 19.47 0.83 -12.97
N LYS A 10 20.06 1.34 -11.89
CA LYS A 10 19.99 0.68 -10.59
C LYS A 10 18.56 0.64 -10.06
N ILE A 11 17.79 1.72 -10.22
CA ILE A 11 16.37 1.74 -9.86
C ILE A 11 15.59 0.71 -10.70
N LEU A 12 15.79 0.72 -12.02
CA LEU A 12 15.14 -0.21 -12.95
C LEU A 12 15.46 -1.69 -12.63
N SER A 13 16.71 -1.99 -12.25
CA SER A 13 17.11 -3.36 -11.88
C SER A 13 16.36 -3.91 -10.65
N ARG A 14 15.72 -3.05 -9.85
CA ARG A 14 14.97 -3.41 -8.64
C ARG A 14 13.45 -3.35 -8.82
N TRP A 15 12.97 -3.10 -10.04
CA TRP A 15 11.56 -2.82 -10.33
C TRP A 15 10.58 -3.84 -9.74
N ASN A 16 10.91 -5.14 -9.84
CA ASN A 16 10.05 -6.24 -9.38
C ASN A 16 10.08 -6.47 -7.86
N ASN A 17 10.83 -5.68 -7.09
CA ASN A 17 10.89 -5.78 -5.64
C ASN A 17 10.54 -4.42 -5.02
N LEU A 18 9.27 -4.23 -4.67
CA LEU A 18 8.75 -2.95 -4.17
C LEU A 18 9.54 -2.40 -2.97
N ARG A 19 9.98 -3.27 -2.06
CA ARG A 19 10.77 -2.88 -0.87
C ARG A 19 12.15 -2.33 -1.28
N MET A 20 12.84 -3.02 -2.19
CA MET A 20 14.14 -2.54 -2.69
C MET A 20 13.98 -1.30 -3.57
N LEU A 21 12.96 -1.28 -4.44
CA LEU A 21 12.65 -0.16 -5.31
C LEU A 21 12.41 1.12 -4.50
N LYS A 22 11.56 1.05 -3.48
CA LYS A 22 11.32 2.16 -2.56
C LYS A 22 12.61 2.67 -1.92
N ARG A 23 13.45 1.76 -1.43
CA ARG A 23 14.72 2.11 -0.78
C ARG A 23 15.68 2.83 -1.74
N GLU A 24 15.79 2.38 -2.99
CA GLU A 24 16.67 3.05 -3.96
C GLU A 24 16.10 4.43 -4.37
N PHE A 25 14.79 4.55 -4.59
CA PHE A 25 14.13 5.84 -4.84
C PHE A 25 14.39 6.84 -3.69
N GLU A 26 14.13 6.46 -2.44
CA GLU A 26 14.37 7.33 -1.28
C GLU A 26 15.84 7.74 -1.14
N LYS A 27 16.74 6.78 -1.35
CA LYS A 27 18.18 7.01 -1.30
C LYS A 27 18.62 8.03 -2.33
N PHE A 28 18.17 7.88 -3.58
CA PHE A 28 18.59 8.75 -4.67
C PHE A 28 17.88 10.10 -4.63
N ALA A 29 16.62 10.16 -4.21
CA ALA A 29 15.92 11.43 -4.02
C ALA A 29 16.60 12.30 -2.96
N ARG A 30 17.11 11.68 -1.88
CA ARG A 30 17.92 12.39 -0.87
C ARG A 30 19.26 12.87 -1.43
N ARG A 31 19.86 12.12 -2.36
CA ARG A 31 21.18 12.43 -2.92
C ARG A 31 21.12 13.53 -3.98
N TYR A 32 20.01 13.62 -4.71
CA TYR A 32 19.80 14.57 -5.80
C TYR A 32 18.57 15.43 -5.51
N PRO A 33 18.59 16.25 -4.44
CA PRO A 33 17.45 17.08 -4.08
C PRO A 33 17.14 18.16 -5.13
N ASP A 34 18.16 18.61 -5.86
CA ASP A 34 18.06 19.70 -6.86
C ASP A 34 17.83 19.19 -8.30
N ASP A 35 17.58 17.89 -8.48
CA ASP A 35 17.19 17.35 -9.78
C ASP A 35 15.66 17.31 -9.88
N ASP A 36 15.07 18.39 -10.36
CA ASP A 36 13.61 18.57 -10.40
C ASP A 36 12.90 17.45 -11.18
N GLU A 37 13.49 16.99 -12.30
CA GLU A 37 12.93 15.91 -13.12
C GLU A 37 12.89 14.60 -12.33
N PHE A 38 13.98 14.24 -11.67
CA PHE A 38 14.01 13.05 -10.82
C PHE A 38 13.07 13.18 -9.62
N GLN A 39 12.99 14.36 -9.00
CA GLN A 39 12.09 14.60 -7.88
C GLN A 39 10.62 14.48 -8.30
N GLU A 40 10.25 14.88 -9.51
CA GLU A 40 8.91 14.69 -10.05
C GLU A 40 8.55 13.20 -10.16
N VAL A 41 9.45 12.39 -10.72
CA VAL A 41 9.27 10.93 -10.79
C VAL A 41 9.14 10.32 -9.38
N TYR A 42 9.98 10.75 -8.43
CA TYR A 42 9.91 10.29 -7.04
C TYR A 42 8.59 10.68 -6.35
N LYS A 43 8.07 11.88 -6.60
CA LYS A 43 6.77 12.33 -6.08
C LYS A 43 5.63 11.47 -6.60
N GLU A 44 5.59 11.18 -7.89
CA GLU A 44 4.56 10.31 -8.48
C GLU A 44 4.66 8.87 -7.95
N PHE A 45 5.87 8.34 -7.79
CA PHE A 45 6.08 7.04 -7.14
C PHE A 45 5.53 7.01 -5.70
N ASN A 46 5.79 8.04 -4.89
CA ASN A 46 5.25 8.13 -3.53
C ASN A 46 3.74 8.25 -3.50
N LYS A 47 3.16 9.01 -4.42
CA LYS A 47 1.70 9.15 -4.56
C LYS A 47 1.05 7.80 -4.86
N TYR A 48 1.62 7.01 -5.76
CA TYR A 48 1.20 5.64 -6.01
C TYR A 48 1.24 4.77 -4.73
N LEU A 49 2.34 4.81 -3.97
CA LEU A 49 2.46 4.04 -2.73
C LEU A 49 1.38 4.44 -1.71
N ARG A 50 1.13 5.75 -1.55
CA ARG A 50 0.12 6.27 -0.64
C ARG A 50 -1.28 5.81 -1.02
N ILE A 51 -1.68 5.98 -2.29
CA ILE A 51 -3.00 5.57 -2.79
C ILE A 51 -3.24 4.09 -2.54
N ASN A 52 -2.25 3.23 -2.82
CA ASN A 52 -2.40 1.79 -2.59
C ASN A 52 -2.50 1.44 -1.10
N SER A 53 -1.77 2.12 -0.23
CA SER A 53 -1.88 1.92 1.22
C SER A 53 -3.28 2.31 1.73
N GLU A 54 -3.81 3.45 1.27
CA GLU A 54 -5.17 3.90 1.64
C GLU A 54 -6.23 2.91 1.13
N ARG A 55 -6.08 2.41 -0.09
CA ARG A 55 -6.96 1.37 -0.65
C ARG A 55 -6.91 0.07 0.16
N LEU A 56 -5.72 -0.35 0.59
CA LEU A 56 -5.54 -1.57 1.37
C LEU A 56 -6.22 -1.46 2.75
N GLU A 57 -6.09 -0.33 3.44
CA GLU A 57 -6.77 -0.11 4.73
C GLU A 57 -8.30 -0.06 4.57
N ARG A 58 -8.83 0.50 3.47
CA ARG A 58 -10.28 0.45 3.19
C ARG A 58 -10.78 -0.99 3.03
N ILE A 59 -10.08 -1.81 2.25
CA ILE A 59 -10.42 -3.23 2.06
C ILE A 59 -10.42 -3.97 3.41
N LYS A 60 -9.43 -3.70 4.26
CA LYS A 60 -9.36 -4.27 5.61
C LYS A 60 -10.55 -3.85 6.47
N GLU A 61 -10.99 -2.60 6.39
CA GLU A 61 -12.17 -2.14 7.13
C GLU A 61 -13.46 -2.79 6.62
N GLU A 62 -13.62 -2.91 5.30
CA GLU A 62 -14.73 -3.66 4.70
C GLU A 62 -14.76 -5.12 5.17
N LEU A 63 -13.59 -5.78 5.27
CA LEU A 63 -13.47 -7.13 5.79
C LEU A 63 -13.90 -7.25 7.27
N LYS A 64 -13.54 -6.28 8.12
CA LYS A 64 -14.01 -6.25 9.52
C LYS A 64 -15.52 -6.06 9.62
N ILE A 65 -16.08 -5.14 8.85
CA ILE A 65 -17.53 -4.91 8.81
C ILE A 65 -18.25 -6.20 8.38
N LEU A 66 -17.72 -6.90 7.39
CA LEU A 66 -18.27 -8.18 6.93
C LEU A 66 -18.18 -9.27 8.01
N GLU A 67 -17.07 -9.35 8.74
CA GLU A 67 -16.88 -10.28 9.85
C GLU A 67 -17.92 -10.05 10.97
N GLU A 68 -18.11 -8.80 11.39
CA GLU A 68 -19.07 -8.43 12.43
C GLU A 68 -20.51 -8.76 12.04
N LYS A 69 -20.90 -8.50 10.79
CA LYS A 69 -22.21 -8.91 10.27
C LYS A 69 -22.43 -10.42 10.39
N ARG A 70 -21.42 -11.22 10.03
CA ARG A 70 -21.49 -12.70 10.11
C ARG A 70 -21.54 -13.22 11.55
N LYS A 71 -20.87 -12.54 12.50
CA LYS A 71 -20.99 -12.86 13.94
C LYS A 71 -22.41 -12.60 14.47
N GLN A 72 -23.04 -11.52 14.02
CA GLN A 72 -24.41 -11.20 14.41
C GLN A 72 -25.40 -12.20 13.82
N GLU A 73 -25.27 -12.55 12.53
CA GLU A 73 -26.11 -13.55 11.86
C GLU A 73 -26.03 -14.93 12.53
N SER A 74 -24.83 -15.37 12.90
CA SER A 74 -24.63 -16.64 13.62
C SER A 74 -25.17 -16.60 15.05
N SER A 75 -25.10 -15.45 15.72
CA SER A 75 -25.68 -15.25 17.06
C SER A 75 -27.22 -15.20 17.05
N VAL A 76 -27.82 -14.68 15.98
CA VAL A 76 -29.28 -14.64 15.79
C VAL A 76 -29.82 -16.01 15.38
N SER A 77 -29.09 -16.75 14.54
CA SER A 77 -29.47 -18.11 14.11
C SER A 77 -29.41 -19.14 15.26
N GLY A 78 -28.48 -18.98 16.21
CA GLY A 78 -28.37 -19.85 17.39
C GLY A 78 -29.46 -19.65 18.46
N LYS A 79 -30.36 -18.66 18.31
CA LYS A 79 -31.40 -18.34 19.29
C LYS A 79 -32.81 -18.84 18.93
N SER A 80 -32.94 -19.62 17.86
CA SER A 80 -34.21 -20.26 17.48
C SER A 80 -34.13 -21.78 17.66
N MET A 81 -35.07 -22.30 18.46
CA MET A 81 -35.30 -23.70 18.88
C MET A 81 -34.34 -24.19 20.00
N SER A 82 -34.78 -24.39 21.25
CA SER A 82 -36.03 -25.04 21.74
C SER A 82 -36.24 -24.73 23.24
N PRO A 83 -37.25 -25.30 23.93
CA PRO A 83 -38.71 -25.37 23.69
C PRO A 83 -39.48 -24.75 24.88
N ILE A 84 -40.78 -24.49 24.77
CA ILE A 84 -41.63 -24.32 25.97
C ILE A 84 -42.77 -25.34 25.91
N VAL A 85 -42.79 -26.12 26.99
CA VAL A 85 -43.71 -27.16 27.50
C VAL A 85 -45.17 -26.96 27.13
#